data_AF-G8TN91-F1
#
_entry.id   AF-G8TN91-F1
#
_cell.length_a   1.000
_cell.length_b   1.000
_cell.length_c   1.000
_cell.angle_alpha   90.00
_cell.angle_beta   90.00
_cell.angle_gamma   90.00
#
_symmetry.space_group_name_H-M   'P 1'
#
loop_
_entity.id
_entity.type
_entity.pdbx_description
1 polymer ?
#
loop_
_entity_poly.entity_id
_entity_poly.type
_entity_poly.pdbx_seq_one_letter_code
_entity_poly.pdbx_strand_id
1 'polypeptide(L)'
;MKRILALSLNALLLFCSCQKSSNDSPAPVTNSDSAAVTVVNGYGSGTYKIGDTVHIWGNPTSDNYVFDQWTGYTSLLQNSGEWHNIFIMPAQNVTVTASQKAITPLSLKYEKIKGVNVSKNVYSCFPASQKGVVFLLHGSNGSALNLVTNYEWIQMMKDLVTAGYGIIVTEAEEVSLNSDINGNGSLQWKTSPVDSTTNVDMGNIKAIRDTFYTRGSVNRSLPLYSIGMSNGGAYSCCLSYLFKFKTGVSYCAQAYKVIFDVSTIPYQFCMAKNDDQPEVGPTGNADALTYSQGLSSRGICSKYFINDRSPVYPERFARESDISVATSTAFFKELKNNNWLTSKNFIKANSDSVSKICLANSAAYPTYNSLNVLQRYFVNMQIDVMFAGHQFYSDLNKTTIKFLNSGCQ
;
A
#
# COMPACT_ATOMS: atom_id res chain seq x y z
N MET A 1 53.38 -49.25 -83.28
CA MET A 1 52.17 -48.41 -83.09
C MET A 1 52.39 -47.52 -81.88
N LYS A 2 52.41 -46.19 -82.09
CA LYS A 2 52.38 -45.04 -81.15
C LYS A 2 53.03 -45.27 -79.74
N ARG A 3 54.35 -45.08 -79.51
CA ARG A 3 55.11 -43.81 -79.23
C ARG A 3 54.41 -42.95 -78.14
N ILE A 4 55.01 -42.50 -77.02
CA ILE A 4 56.37 -42.00 -76.75
C ILE A 4 56.62 -41.80 -75.22
N LEU A 5 57.89 -42.00 -74.84
CA LEU A 5 58.73 -41.51 -73.72
C LEU A 5 58.34 -41.58 -72.23
N ALA A 6 59.24 -42.24 -71.50
CA ALA A 6 59.54 -42.11 -70.08
C ALA A 6 60.36 -40.85 -69.77
N LEU A 7 60.31 -40.37 -68.51
CA LEU A 7 61.45 -39.73 -67.84
C LEU A 7 61.27 -39.75 -66.30
N SER A 8 62.28 -40.31 -65.65
CA SER A 8 62.62 -40.24 -64.22
C SER A 8 62.94 -38.82 -63.75
N LEU A 9 62.77 -38.48 -62.46
CA LEU A 9 63.84 -38.20 -61.48
C LEU A 9 63.30 -37.58 -60.17
N ASN A 10 63.93 -37.93 -59.06
CA ASN A 10 63.82 -37.37 -57.71
C ASN A 10 63.95 -35.83 -57.66
N ALA A 11 63.27 -35.17 -56.71
CA ALA A 11 63.90 -34.51 -55.56
C ALA A 11 62.96 -33.57 -54.76
N LEU A 12 63.26 -33.53 -53.45
CA LEU A 12 63.25 -32.37 -52.55
C LEU A 12 61.94 -31.82 -51.93
N LEU A 13 61.99 -31.80 -50.60
CA LEU A 13 61.14 -31.10 -49.65
C LEU A 13 60.95 -29.61 -49.99
N LEU A 14 59.72 -29.13 -49.85
CA LEU A 14 59.40 -27.72 -49.62
C LEU A 14 58.46 -27.60 -48.41
N PHE A 15 58.91 -26.86 -47.40
CA PHE A 15 58.09 -26.33 -46.33
C PHE A 15 57.15 -25.26 -46.89
N CYS A 16 55.83 -25.44 -46.71
CA CYS A 16 54.86 -24.36 -46.84
C CYS A 16 54.09 -24.22 -45.53
N SER A 17 54.27 -23.06 -44.90
CA SER A 17 53.45 -22.57 -43.79
C SER A 17 52.01 -22.38 -44.27
N CYS A 18 51.06 -23.01 -43.58
CA CYS A 18 49.64 -22.67 -43.72
C CYS A 18 49.28 -21.66 -42.63
N GLN A 19 48.98 -20.43 -43.05
CA GLN A 19 48.38 -19.41 -42.21
C GLN A 19 47.00 -19.88 -41.75
N LYS A 20 46.77 -19.84 -40.44
CA LYS A 20 45.48 -20.08 -39.82
C LYS A 20 44.55 -18.93 -40.19
N SER A 21 43.50 -19.19 -40.97
CA SER A 21 42.42 -18.24 -41.17
C SER A 21 41.67 -18.05 -39.85
N SER A 22 42.03 -17.01 -39.11
CA SER A 22 41.25 -16.53 -37.97
C SER A 22 40.05 -15.76 -38.50
N ASN A 23 38.89 -16.40 -38.64
CA ASN A 23 37.61 -15.70 -38.80
C ASN A 23 36.41 -16.62 -38.51
N ASP A 24 36.44 -17.30 -37.37
CA ASP A 24 35.24 -17.78 -36.70
C ASP A 24 35.44 -17.61 -35.20
N SER A 25 35.43 -16.35 -34.76
CA SER A 25 34.98 -16.09 -33.40
C SER A 25 33.46 -16.27 -33.43
N PRO A 26 32.88 -17.22 -32.67
CA PRO A 26 31.45 -17.12 -32.41
C PRO A 26 31.21 -15.73 -31.85
N ALA A 27 30.24 -15.00 -32.40
CA ALA A 27 29.79 -13.77 -31.78
C ALA A 27 29.62 -14.05 -30.28
N PRO A 28 30.17 -13.21 -29.37
CA PRO A 28 30.00 -13.45 -27.95
C PRO A 28 28.50 -13.49 -27.71
N VAL A 29 27.99 -14.66 -27.33
CA VAL A 29 26.62 -14.79 -26.83
C VAL A 29 26.63 -13.97 -25.56
N THR A 30 26.23 -12.70 -25.66
CA THR A 30 25.93 -11.90 -24.49
C THR A 30 24.63 -12.47 -23.93
N ASN A 31 24.74 -13.57 -23.20
CA ASN A 31 23.78 -13.89 -22.17
C ASN A 31 23.91 -12.73 -21.18
N SER A 32 23.20 -11.62 -21.42
CA SER A 32 23.16 -10.57 -20.42
C SER A 32 22.42 -11.18 -19.24
N ASP A 33 23.12 -11.29 -18.10
CA ASP A 33 22.51 -11.71 -16.83
C ASP A 33 21.52 -10.67 -16.30
N SER A 34 21.34 -9.58 -17.05
CA SER A 34 20.55 -8.42 -16.72
C SER A 34 19.74 -7.94 -17.93
N ALA A 35 18.61 -7.30 -17.67
CA ALA A 35 17.78 -6.66 -18.69
C ALA A 35 17.27 -5.30 -18.17
N ALA A 36 16.80 -4.46 -19.09
CA ALA A 36 16.33 -3.12 -18.79
C ALA A 36 14.83 -3.10 -18.45
N VAL A 37 14.46 -2.33 -17.43
CA VAL A 37 13.08 -1.96 -17.10
C VAL A 37 12.90 -0.49 -17.42
N THR A 38 11.88 -0.17 -18.22
CA THR A 38 11.44 1.20 -18.49
C THR A 38 10.03 1.39 -17.96
N VAL A 39 9.90 2.26 -16.97
CA VAL A 39 8.64 2.69 -16.38
C VAL A 39 8.30 4.07 -16.92
N VAL A 40 7.26 4.15 -17.74
CA VAL A 40 6.73 5.41 -18.27
C VAL A 40 5.64 5.93 -17.33
N ASN A 41 5.67 7.24 -17.05
CA ASN A 41 4.79 7.91 -16.07
C ASN A 41 4.89 7.31 -14.66
N GLY A 42 6.09 6.90 -14.27
CA GLY A 42 6.34 6.26 -13.00
C GLY A 42 7.83 6.20 -12.67
N TYR A 43 8.16 5.50 -11.60
CA TYR A 43 9.52 5.26 -11.15
C TYR A 43 9.78 3.76 -10.89
N GLY A 44 11.05 3.37 -10.88
CA GLY A 44 11.47 1.96 -10.91
C GLY A 44 12.19 1.53 -12.20
N SER A 45 12.47 2.47 -13.11
CA SER A 45 13.31 2.20 -14.29
C SER A 45 14.75 1.90 -13.90
N GLY A 46 15.42 1.02 -14.65
CA GLY A 46 16.81 0.65 -14.40
C GLY A 46 17.23 -0.64 -15.09
N THR A 47 18.46 -1.08 -14.85
CA THR A 47 18.97 -2.39 -15.27
C THR A 47 18.97 -3.33 -14.08
N TYR A 48 18.33 -4.48 -14.23
CA TYR A 48 18.12 -5.47 -13.17
C TYR A 48 18.63 -6.82 -13.61
N LYS A 49 19.14 -7.63 -12.67
CA LYS A 49 19.53 -9.00 -12.97
C LYS A 49 18.29 -9.84 -13.23
N ILE A 50 18.38 -10.78 -14.16
CA ILE A 50 17.32 -11.77 -14.40
C ILE A 50 17.06 -12.52 -13.10
N GLY A 51 15.79 -12.64 -12.71
CA GLY A 51 15.39 -13.24 -11.44
C GLY A 51 15.36 -12.27 -10.25
N ASP A 52 15.84 -11.02 -10.37
CA ASP A 52 15.63 -10.02 -9.32
C ASP A 52 14.14 -9.70 -9.16
N THR A 53 13.70 -9.47 -7.91
CA THR A 53 12.43 -8.81 -7.65
C THR A 53 12.55 -7.32 -7.98
N VAL A 54 11.74 -6.86 -8.93
CA VAL A 54 11.66 -5.46 -9.34
C VAL A 54 10.40 -4.86 -8.76
N HIS A 55 10.53 -3.67 -8.18
CA HIS A 55 9.39 -2.85 -7.77
C HIS A 55 9.23 -1.66 -8.72
N ILE A 56 8.00 -1.37 -9.09
CA ILE A 56 7.63 -0.24 -9.95
C ILE A 56 6.45 0.52 -9.36
N TRP A 57 6.39 1.82 -9.63
CA TRP A 57 5.30 2.68 -9.18
C TRP A 57 4.84 3.62 -10.27
N GLY A 58 3.54 3.89 -10.31
CA GLY A 58 2.99 5.01 -11.06
C GLY A 58 3.34 6.33 -10.38
N ASN A 59 3.36 7.40 -11.17
CA ASN A 59 3.56 8.75 -10.65
C ASN A 59 2.50 9.12 -9.61
N PRO A 60 2.86 9.97 -8.63
CA PRO A 60 1.90 10.53 -7.68
C PRO A 60 0.71 11.17 -8.43
N THR A 61 -0.48 11.05 -7.85
CA THR A 61 -1.70 11.63 -8.44
C THR A 61 -2.04 12.94 -7.73
N SER A 62 -2.38 13.98 -8.49
CA SER A 62 -2.99 15.19 -7.91
C SER A 62 -4.44 14.93 -7.48
N ASP A 63 -5.08 15.93 -6.88
CA ASP A 63 -6.47 15.84 -6.42
C ASP A 63 -7.49 15.52 -7.53
N ASN A 64 -7.14 15.84 -8.77
CA ASN A 64 -7.99 15.63 -9.94
C ASN A 64 -7.85 14.24 -10.56
N TYR A 65 -6.98 13.38 -10.03
CA TYR A 65 -6.69 12.07 -10.63
C TYR A 65 -6.60 10.95 -9.58
N VAL A 66 -6.88 9.72 -10.01
CA VAL A 66 -6.45 8.49 -9.32
C VAL A 66 -5.60 7.66 -10.27
N PHE A 67 -4.83 6.71 -9.72
CA PHE A 67 -4.21 5.68 -10.54
C PHE A 67 -5.29 4.82 -11.20
N ASP A 68 -5.11 4.52 -12.48
CA ASP A 68 -6.06 3.73 -13.28
C ASP A 68 -5.54 2.31 -13.50
N GLN A 69 -4.51 2.17 -14.33
CA GLN A 69 -3.96 0.88 -14.74
C GLN A 69 -2.55 1.01 -15.31
N TRP A 70 -1.86 -0.12 -15.35
CA TRP A 70 -0.66 -0.32 -16.15
C TRP A 70 -1.00 -0.81 -17.56
N THR A 71 -0.19 -0.43 -18.55
CA THR A 71 -0.20 -1.00 -19.92
C THR A 71 1.22 -1.41 -20.35
N GLY A 72 1.35 -2.15 -21.46
CA GLY A 72 2.64 -2.72 -21.91
C GLY A 72 2.80 -4.18 -21.45
N TYR A 73 3.93 -4.53 -20.85
CA TYR A 73 4.24 -5.87 -20.35
C TYR A 73 3.51 -6.22 -19.03
N THR A 74 2.19 -6.12 -19.03
CA THR A 74 1.36 -6.25 -17.81
C THR A 74 1.08 -7.70 -17.39
N SER A 75 1.34 -8.68 -18.25
CA SER A 75 1.18 -10.11 -17.93
C SER A 75 2.05 -10.59 -16.77
N LEU A 76 3.08 -9.82 -16.41
CA LEU A 76 3.97 -10.07 -15.28
C LEU A 76 3.46 -9.45 -13.96
N LEU A 77 2.50 -8.53 -14.03
CA LEU A 77 2.05 -7.74 -12.89
C LEU A 77 0.93 -8.47 -12.16
N GLN A 78 1.17 -8.85 -10.90
CA GLN A 78 0.20 -9.58 -10.11
C GLN A 78 -1.03 -8.74 -9.75
N ASN A 79 -0.86 -7.43 -9.61
CA ASN A 79 -1.91 -6.50 -9.19
C ASN A 79 -1.94 -5.28 -10.12
N SER A 80 -2.22 -5.48 -11.41
CA SER A 80 -2.12 -4.42 -12.45
C SER A 80 -3.02 -3.19 -12.24
N GLY A 81 -3.97 -3.25 -11.30
CA GLY A 81 -4.77 -2.09 -10.87
C GLY A 81 -4.14 -1.26 -9.76
N GLU A 82 -3.10 -1.76 -9.09
CA GLU A 82 -2.43 -1.04 -8.01
C GLU A 82 -1.31 -0.15 -8.55
N TRP A 83 -1.14 1.01 -7.91
CA TRP A 83 -0.14 1.98 -8.30
C TRP A 83 1.29 1.49 -8.04
N HIS A 84 1.49 0.60 -7.07
CA HIS A 84 2.72 -0.13 -6.81
C HIS A 84 2.56 -1.57 -7.32
N ASN A 85 3.54 -2.06 -8.08
CA ASN A 85 3.59 -3.45 -8.51
C ASN A 85 4.98 -4.06 -8.34
N ILE A 86 5.00 -5.39 -8.21
CA ILE A 86 6.20 -6.21 -8.14
C ILE A 86 6.17 -7.29 -9.23
N PHE A 87 7.33 -7.60 -9.78
CA PHE A 87 7.50 -8.75 -10.67
C PHE A 87 8.92 -9.30 -10.59
N ILE A 88 9.11 -10.54 -11.04
CA ILE A 88 10.43 -11.15 -11.18
C ILE A 88 10.98 -10.81 -12.56
N MET A 89 12.19 -10.25 -12.60
CA MET A 89 12.80 -9.77 -13.83
C MET A 89 12.97 -10.91 -14.85
N PRO A 90 12.33 -10.86 -16.03
CA PRO A 90 12.49 -11.89 -17.06
C PRO A 90 13.79 -11.71 -17.84
N ALA A 91 14.13 -12.71 -18.66
CA ALA A 91 15.28 -12.68 -19.57
C ALA A 91 15.05 -11.79 -20.82
N GLN A 92 14.37 -10.65 -20.65
CA GLN A 92 14.10 -9.69 -21.72
C GLN A 92 13.80 -8.30 -21.12
N ASN A 93 13.93 -7.26 -21.95
CA ASN A 93 13.57 -5.91 -21.53
C ASN A 93 12.06 -5.79 -21.26
N VAL A 94 11.71 -5.01 -20.24
CA VAL A 94 10.33 -4.77 -19.81
C VAL A 94 10.02 -3.29 -19.95
N THR A 95 8.94 -2.97 -20.68
CA THR A 95 8.39 -1.62 -20.73
C THR A 95 6.94 -1.64 -20.23
N VAL A 96 6.66 -0.79 -19.26
CA VAL A 96 5.33 -0.62 -18.68
C VAL A 96 5.01 0.87 -18.56
N THR A 97 3.75 1.22 -18.75
CA THR A 97 3.28 2.60 -18.70
C THR A 97 2.15 2.72 -17.69
N ALA A 98 2.32 3.60 -16.70
CA ALA A 98 1.25 3.96 -15.79
C ALA A 98 0.30 4.96 -16.44
N SER A 99 -1.00 4.79 -16.18
CA SER A 99 -2.04 5.72 -16.58
C SER A 99 -2.82 6.21 -15.37
N GLN A 100 -3.37 7.41 -15.49
CA GLN A 100 -4.18 8.05 -14.47
C GLN A 100 -5.57 8.33 -15.03
N LYS A 101 -6.57 8.23 -14.16
CA LYS A 101 -7.96 8.52 -14.49
C LYS A 101 -8.38 9.82 -13.83
N ALA A 102 -8.92 10.74 -14.64
CA ALA A 102 -9.49 11.98 -14.12
C ALA A 102 -10.71 11.67 -13.23
N ILE A 103 -10.81 12.38 -12.12
CA ILE A 103 -11.91 12.27 -11.16
C ILE A 103 -12.43 13.66 -10.84
N THR A 104 -13.65 13.72 -10.31
CA THR A 104 -14.06 14.90 -9.54
C THR A 104 -13.25 14.91 -8.24
N PRO A 105 -12.57 16.02 -7.89
CA PRO A 105 -11.82 16.11 -6.64
C PRO A 105 -12.67 15.74 -5.44
N LEU A 106 -12.05 15.03 -4.50
CA LEU A 106 -12.71 14.61 -3.27
C LEU A 106 -13.14 15.86 -2.48
N SER A 107 -14.45 16.03 -2.33
CA SER A 107 -15.03 17.09 -1.50
C SER A 107 -15.70 16.46 -0.28
N LEU A 108 -15.04 16.59 0.87
CA LEU A 108 -15.55 16.11 2.15
C LEU A 108 -16.42 17.18 2.79
N LYS A 109 -17.68 16.83 3.10
CA LYS A 109 -18.54 17.64 3.95
C LYS A 109 -18.21 17.36 5.41
N TYR A 110 -17.72 18.39 6.11
CA TYR A 110 -17.54 18.38 7.56
C TYR A 110 -18.82 18.87 8.26
N GLU A 111 -19.23 18.17 9.31
CA GLU A 111 -20.24 18.64 10.26
C GLU A 111 -20.06 17.98 11.64
N LYS A 112 -20.64 18.60 12.66
CA LYS A 112 -20.80 17.96 13.98
C LYS A 112 -22.14 17.24 14.04
N ILE A 113 -22.12 15.93 14.22
CA ILE A 113 -23.33 15.11 14.37
C ILE A 113 -23.42 14.62 15.81
N LYS A 114 -24.60 14.72 16.41
CA LYS A 114 -24.83 14.22 17.77
C LYS A 114 -24.70 12.70 17.79
N GLY A 115 -23.72 12.20 18.55
CA GLY A 115 -23.60 10.79 18.94
C GLY A 115 -24.52 10.48 20.12
N VAL A 116 -24.20 9.46 20.91
CA VAL A 116 -24.97 9.08 22.10
C VAL A 116 -24.94 10.22 23.12
N ASN A 117 -23.74 10.58 23.59
CA ASN A 117 -23.56 11.55 24.66
C ASN A 117 -23.01 12.88 24.16
N VAL A 118 -22.14 12.87 23.16
CA VAL A 118 -21.44 14.06 22.66
C VAL A 118 -21.59 14.25 21.16
N SER A 119 -21.32 15.47 20.67
CA SER A 119 -21.23 15.71 19.24
C SER A 119 -19.89 15.20 18.70
N LYS A 120 -19.94 14.47 17.58
CA LYS A 120 -18.80 13.85 16.92
C LYS A 120 -18.40 14.67 15.71
N ASN A 121 -17.10 14.80 15.48
CA ASN A 121 -16.61 15.32 14.20
C ASN A 121 -16.88 14.26 13.11
N VAL A 122 -17.61 14.66 12.06
CA VAL A 122 -17.96 13.75 10.96
C VAL A 122 -17.57 14.39 9.64
N TYR A 123 -16.84 13.65 8.83
CA TYR A 123 -16.58 13.97 7.43
C TYR A 123 -17.29 12.94 6.55
N SER A 124 -17.94 13.39 5.50
CA SER A 124 -18.68 12.50 4.59
C SER A 124 -18.56 12.93 3.14
N CYS A 125 -18.62 11.98 2.22
CA CYS A 125 -18.77 12.23 0.80
C CYS A 125 -19.69 11.17 0.22
N PHE A 126 -20.70 11.60 -0.52
CA PHE A 126 -21.76 10.75 -1.05
C PHE A 126 -21.89 10.99 -2.56
N PRO A 127 -21.38 10.08 -3.41
CA PRO A 127 -21.65 10.12 -4.84
C PRO A 127 -23.16 10.11 -5.12
N ALA A 128 -23.58 10.66 -6.26
CA ALA A 128 -25.00 10.71 -6.64
C ALA A 128 -25.65 9.32 -6.74
N SER A 129 -24.88 8.31 -7.19
CA SER A 129 -25.26 6.91 -7.15
C SER A 129 -24.28 6.17 -6.25
N GLN A 130 -24.78 5.56 -5.19
CA GLN A 130 -23.99 4.86 -4.18
C GLN A 130 -24.17 3.35 -4.35
N LYS A 131 -23.07 2.61 -4.42
CA LYS A 131 -23.06 1.14 -4.33
C LYS A 131 -23.16 0.64 -2.89
N GLY A 132 -22.84 1.50 -1.94
CA GLY A 132 -22.78 1.24 -0.52
C GLY A 132 -22.09 2.38 0.21
N VAL A 133 -22.01 2.28 1.55
CA VAL A 133 -21.33 3.28 2.38
C VAL A 133 -20.27 2.64 3.26
N VAL A 134 -19.08 3.25 3.28
CA VAL A 134 -17.91 2.73 3.98
C VAL A 134 -17.58 3.63 5.16
N PHE A 135 -17.54 3.05 6.36
CA PHE A 135 -17.00 3.70 7.55
C PHE A 135 -15.48 3.53 7.57
N LEU A 136 -14.76 4.65 7.68
CA LEU A 136 -13.30 4.66 7.81
C LEU A 136 -12.90 4.96 9.26
N LEU A 137 -12.08 4.09 9.85
CA LEU A 137 -11.85 4.01 11.29
C LEU A 137 -10.36 4.17 11.63
N HIS A 138 -10.03 5.16 12.47
CA HIS A 138 -8.65 5.50 12.81
C HIS A 138 -8.04 4.50 13.79
N GLY A 139 -6.71 4.38 13.80
CA GLY A 139 -5.97 3.65 14.83
C GLY A 139 -5.87 4.41 16.16
N SER A 140 -5.16 3.83 17.12
CA SER A 140 -4.94 4.46 18.42
C SER A 140 -4.29 5.83 18.30
N ASN A 141 -4.76 6.79 19.09
CA ASN A 141 -4.33 8.20 19.06
C ASN A 141 -4.57 8.93 17.72
N GLY A 142 -5.31 8.31 16.80
CA GLY A 142 -5.82 8.97 15.61
C GLY A 142 -7.10 9.77 15.90
N SER A 143 -7.61 10.42 14.86
CA SER A 143 -8.88 11.15 14.89
C SER A 143 -9.53 11.17 13.51
N ALA A 144 -10.76 11.68 13.44
CA ALA A 144 -11.43 11.92 12.16
C ALA A 144 -10.63 12.88 11.29
N LEU A 145 -10.05 13.93 11.90
CA LEU A 145 -9.20 14.89 11.20
C LEU A 145 -7.93 14.23 10.67
N ASN A 146 -7.26 13.38 11.46
CA ASN A 146 -6.04 12.71 11.00
C ASN A 146 -6.30 11.81 9.80
N LEU A 147 -7.43 11.11 9.75
CA LEU A 147 -7.81 10.30 8.59
C LEU A 147 -7.97 11.15 7.33
N VAL A 148 -8.68 12.28 7.42
CA VAL A 148 -9.01 13.10 6.24
C VAL A 148 -7.87 14.00 5.76
N THR A 149 -6.78 14.10 6.52
CA THR A 149 -5.55 14.81 6.13
C THR A 149 -4.37 13.87 5.86
N ASN A 150 -4.47 12.59 6.19
CA ASN A 150 -3.41 11.63 5.92
C ASN A 150 -3.40 11.23 4.43
N TYR A 151 -2.23 11.36 3.80
CA TYR A 151 -2.05 11.11 2.37
C TYR A 151 -2.55 9.74 1.89
N GLU A 152 -2.22 8.66 2.61
CA GLU A 152 -2.57 7.30 2.20
C GLU A 152 -4.09 7.05 2.33
N TRP A 153 -4.69 7.57 3.39
CA TRP A 153 -6.14 7.55 3.56
C TRP A 153 -6.88 8.37 2.51
N ILE A 154 -6.34 9.53 2.12
CA ILE A 154 -6.89 10.34 1.01
C ILE A 154 -6.90 9.52 -0.28
N GLN A 155 -5.86 8.73 -0.58
CA GLN A 155 -5.89 7.85 -1.75
C GLN A 155 -7.02 6.83 -1.66
N MET A 156 -7.20 6.18 -0.50
CA MET A 156 -8.31 5.24 -0.28
C MET A 156 -9.67 5.92 -0.46
N MET A 157 -9.87 7.12 0.11
CA MET A 157 -11.11 7.88 -0.04
C MET A 157 -11.40 8.24 -1.50
N LYS A 158 -10.40 8.73 -2.25
CA LYS A 158 -10.53 9.02 -3.68
C LYS A 158 -10.91 7.77 -4.46
N ASP A 159 -10.26 6.64 -4.18
CA ASP A 159 -10.54 5.37 -4.85
C ASP A 159 -11.95 4.84 -4.55
N LEU A 160 -12.40 4.91 -3.30
CA LEU A 160 -13.75 4.49 -2.88
C LEU A 160 -14.84 5.34 -3.54
N VAL A 161 -14.71 6.67 -3.48
CA VAL A 161 -15.68 7.61 -4.08
C VAL A 161 -15.71 7.42 -5.60
N THR A 162 -14.56 7.27 -6.25
CA THR A 162 -14.46 6.98 -7.69
C THR A 162 -15.09 5.63 -8.05
N ALA A 163 -14.99 4.64 -7.17
CA ALA A 163 -15.64 3.34 -7.35
C ALA A 163 -17.15 3.37 -7.09
N GLY A 164 -17.71 4.51 -6.65
CA GLY A 164 -19.14 4.72 -6.40
C GLY A 164 -19.57 4.41 -4.97
N TYR A 165 -18.65 4.39 -4.00
CA TYR A 165 -18.98 4.24 -2.58
C TYR A 165 -19.15 5.60 -1.91
N GLY A 166 -20.17 5.72 -1.07
CA GLY A 166 -20.21 6.78 -0.06
C GLY A 166 -19.20 6.49 1.05
N ILE A 167 -18.67 7.53 1.68
CA ILE A 167 -17.75 7.41 2.82
C ILE A 167 -18.25 8.21 4.02
N ILE A 168 -18.01 7.67 5.21
CA ILE A 168 -18.22 8.34 6.49
C ILE A 168 -16.96 8.15 7.34
N VAL A 169 -16.41 9.24 7.82
CA VAL A 169 -15.26 9.29 8.71
C VAL A 169 -15.69 9.95 10.01
N THR A 170 -15.40 9.30 11.14
CA THR A 170 -15.60 9.89 12.48
C THR A 170 -14.55 9.32 13.44
N GLU A 171 -14.72 9.56 14.73
CA GLU A 171 -13.72 9.27 15.74
C GLU A 171 -14.30 8.63 17.00
N ALA A 172 -13.43 7.95 17.75
CA ALA A 172 -13.77 7.33 19.01
C ALA A 172 -14.24 8.37 20.06
N GLU A 173 -15.01 7.92 21.05
CA GLU A 173 -15.51 8.75 22.15
C GLU A 173 -14.39 9.47 22.90
N GLU A 174 -13.32 8.74 23.22
CA GLU A 174 -12.13 9.26 23.90
C GLU A 174 -11.48 10.41 23.13
N VAL A 175 -11.48 10.35 21.80
CA VAL A 175 -10.94 11.41 20.92
C VAL A 175 -11.81 12.66 20.97
N SER A 176 -13.13 12.52 20.86
CA SER A 176 -14.04 13.68 20.93
C SER A 176 -14.06 14.34 22.32
N LEU A 177 -13.76 13.58 23.37
CA LEU A 177 -13.63 14.08 24.74
C LEU A 177 -12.21 14.57 25.07
N ASN A 178 -11.22 14.24 24.23
CA ASN A 178 -9.81 14.43 24.51
C ASN A 178 -9.41 13.86 25.89
N SER A 179 -9.86 12.64 26.19
CA SER A 179 -9.71 12.00 27.49
C SER A 179 -9.64 10.49 27.33
N ASP A 180 -8.59 9.88 27.90
CA ASP A 180 -8.44 8.44 28.02
C ASP A 180 -9.34 7.95 29.16
N ILE A 181 -10.52 7.44 28.81
CA ILE A 181 -11.58 7.08 29.76
C ILE A 181 -11.23 5.78 30.47
N ASN A 182 -10.52 4.89 29.79
CA ASN A 182 -10.21 3.56 30.29
C ASN A 182 -8.82 3.44 30.94
N GLY A 183 -7.96 4.45 30.79
CA GLY A 183 -6.66 4.55 31.44
C GLY A 183 -5.56 3.70 30.81
N ASN A 184 -5.70 3.29 29.54
CA ASN A 184 -4.71 2.47 28.84
C ASN A 184 -3.56 3.26 28.21
N GLY A 185 -3.54 4.58 28.37
CA GLY A 185 -2.52 5.48 27.83
C GLY A 185 -2.73 5.86 26.36
N SER A 186 -3.91 5.62 25.79
CA SER A 186 -4.22 5.97 24.39
C SER A 186 -5.68 6.37 24.21
N LEU A 187 -5.96 7.22 23.23
CA LEU A 187 -7.33 7.53 22.80
C LEU A 187 -7.74 6.53 21.71
N GLN A 188 -8.72 5.68 22.00
CA GLN A 188 -9.05 4.52 21.18
C GLN A 188 -10.55 4.26 21.07
N TRP A 189 -10.93 3.49 20.05
CA TRP A 189 -12.27 2.92 19.94
C TRP A 189 -12.49 1.87 21.02
N LYS A 190 -13.65 1.93 21.67
CA LYS A 190 -14.10 0.87 22.58
C LYS A 190 -14.57 -0.34 21.77
N THR A 191 -13.83 -1.44 21.82
CA THR A 191 -14.12 -2.65 21.03
C THR A 191 -15.00 -3.68 21.75
N SER A 192 -15.18 -3.55 23.06
CA SER A 192 -15.95 -4.45 23.92
C SER A 192 -16.73 -3.68 25.01
N PRO A 193 -17.93 -4.13 25.42
CA PRO A 193 -18.71 -5.23 24.84
C PRO A 193 -19.19 -4.91 23.41
N VAL A 194 -19.60 -5.94 22.66
CA VAL A 194 -20.08 -5.80 21.27
C VAL A 194 -21.60 -5.65 21.24
N ASP A 195 -22.07 -4.46 21.58
CA ASP A 195 -23.48 -4.06 21.53
C ASP A 195 -23.62 -2.54 21.32
N SER A 196 -24.78 -2.03 20.90
CA SER A 196 -24.96 -0.58 20.64
C SER A 196 -25.60 0.20 21.79
N THR A 197 -25.73 -0.41 22.98
CA THR A 197 -26.46 0.16 24.13
C THR A 197 -25.54 0.53 25.28
N THR A 198 -24.52 -0.28 25.54
CA THR A 198 -23.53 -0.09 26.60
C THR A 198 -22.17 0.34 26.04
N ASN A 199 -21.86 -0.03 24.79
CA ASN A 199 -20.68 0.45 24.09
C ASN A 199 -21.02 1.77 23.36
N VAL A 200 -20.46 2.86 23.90
CA VAL A 200 -20.69 4.22 23.42
C VAL A 200 -20.27 4.43 21.97
N ASP A 201 -19.17 3.82 21.52
CA ASP A 201 -18.68 3.99 20.15
C ASP A 201 -19.59 3.30 19.14
N MET A 202 -20.09 2.11 19.45
CA MET A 202 -21.04 1.41 18.58
C MET A 202 -22.38 2.15 18.54
N GLY A 203 -22.81 2.69 19.69
CA GLY A 203 -23.95 3.61 19.75
C GLY A 203 -23.74 4.89 18.92
N ASN A 204 -22.53 5.47 18.95
CA ASN A 204 -22.18 6.66 18.17
C ASN A 204 -22.25 6.38 16.66
N ILE A 205 -21.69 5.27 16.19
CA ILE A 205 -21.77 4.87 14.77
C ILE A 205 -23.23 4.67 14.35
N LYS A 206 -24.03 4.01 15.19
CA LYS A 206 -25.48 3.85 14.96
C LYS A 206 -26.19 5.20 14.82
N ALA A 207 -25.96 6.14 15.74
CA ALA A 207 -26.59 7.47 15.73
C ALA A 207 -26.20 8.29 14.49
N ILE A 208 -24.93 8.26 14.09
CA ILE A 208 -24.43 8.96 12.90
C ILE A 208 -25.05 8.36 11.63
N ARG A 209 -25.05 7.02 11.50
CA ARG A 209 -25.70 6.32 10.40
C ARG A 209 -27.19 6.68 10.29
N ASP A 210 -27.90 6.61 11.41
CA ASP A 210 -29.35 6.87 11.46
C ASP A 210 -29.67 8.34 11.15
N THR A 211 -28.77 9.27 11.47
CA THR A 211 -28.85 10.68 11.05
C THR A 211 -28.82 10.79 9.51
N PHE A 212 -27.88 10.13 8.84
CA PHE A 212 -27.82 10.16 7.37
C PHE A 212 -29.01 9.46 6.71
N TYR A 213 -29.52 8.37 7.30
CA TYR A 213 -30.75 7.74 6.84
C TYR A 213 -31.96 8.67 6.95
N THR A 214 -32.12 9.35 8.09
CA THR A 214 -33.25 10.26 8.34
C THR A 214 -33.24 11.45 7.37
N ARG A 215 -32.05 11.93 7.02
CA ARG A 215 -31.87 13.02 6.02
C ARG A 215 -32.03 12.56 4.57
N GLY A 216 -32.15 11.26 4.31
CA GLY A 216 -32.20 10.70 2.96
C GLY A 216 -30.89 10.75 2.18
N SER A 217 -29.77 11.11 2.82
CA SER A 217 -28.44 11.16 2.18
C SER A 217 -27.85 9.78 1.91
N VAL A 218 -28.31 8.77 2.66
CA VAL A 218 -27.98 7.36 2.46
C VAL A 218 -29.27 6.56 2.46
N ASN A 219 -29.45 5.68 1.48
CA ASN A 219 -30.58 4.76 1.45
C ASN A 219 -30.32 3.55 2.38
N ARG A 220 -31.30 3.18 3.20
CA ARG A 220 -31.23 2.05 4.15
C ARG A 220 -31.01 0.69 3.47
N SER A 221 -31.35 0.54 2.19
CA SER A 221 -31.11 -0.69 1.44
C SER A 221 -29.66 -0.84 0.98
N LEU A 222 -28.85 0.23 1.06
CA LEU A 222 -27.46 0.17 0.64
C LEU A 222 -26.63 -0.63 1.64
N PRO A 223 -25.75 -1.52 1.16
CA PRO A 223 -24.85 -2.24 2.04
C PRO A 223 -23.89 -1.26 2.73
N LEU A 224 -23.61 -1.57 4.00
CA LEU A 224 -22.58 -0.89 4.78
C LEU A 224 -21.31 -1.72 4.82
N TYR A 225 -20.20 -1.04 4.98
CA TYR A 225 -18.85 -1.60 5.02
C TYR A 225 -18.01 -0.86 6.06
N SER A 226 -16.93 -1.47 6.52
CA SER A 226 -15.93 -0.78 7.33
C SER A 226 -14.51 -1.11 6.91
N ILE A 227 -13.64 -0.10 6.94
CA ILE A 227 -12.21 -0.22 6.77
C ILE A 227 -11.57 0.51 7.96
N GLY A 228 -10.72 -0.17 8.70
CA GLY A 228 -10.00 0.45 9.80
C GLY A 228 -8.55 0.02 9.86
N MET A 229 -7.73 0.81 10.53
CA MET A 229 -6.32 0.48 10.80
C MET A 229 -6.10 0.28 12.29
N SER A 230 -5.22 -0.64 12.70
CA SER A 230 -4.80 -0.81 14.10
C SER A 230 -6.01 -1.05 15.01
N ASN A 231 -6.16 -0.32 16.12
CA ASN A 231 -7.36 -0.35 16.96
C ASN A 231 -8.67 -0.11 16.16
N GLY A 232 -8.68 0.77 15.16
CA GLY A 232 -9.82 0.93 14.24
C GLY A 232 -10.07 -0.28 13.34
N GLY A 233 -9.01 -1.04 13.00
CA GLY A 233 -9.11 -2.32 12.31
C GLY A 233 -9.69 -3.42 13.20
N ALA A 234 -9.32 -3.44 14.48
CA ALA A 234 -9.94 -4.31 15.48
C ALA A 234 -11.42 -3.95 15.70
N TYR A 235 -11.73 -2.65 15.75
CA TYR A 235 -13.09 -2.13 15.86
C TYR A 235 -13.94 -2.42 14.60
N SER A 236 -13.35 -2.37 13.40
CA SER A 236 -13.98 -2.73 12.12
C SER A 236 -14.59 -4.14 12.15
N CYS A 237 -13.90 -5.10 12.76
CA CYS A 237 -14.41 -6.47 12.94
C CYS A 237 -15.66 -6.51 13.83
N CYS A 238 -15.60 -5.92 15.03
CA CYS A 238 -16.73 -5.88 15.95
C CYS A 238 -17.93 -5.14 15.36
N LEU A 239 -17.68 -4.00 14.70
CA LEU A 239 -18.69 -3.16 14.06
C LEU A 239 -19.40 -3.90 12.93
N SER A 240 -18.61 -4.54 12.06
CA SER A 240 -19.13 -5.30 10.93
C SER A 240 -20.00 -6.47 11.38
N TYR A 241 -19.57 -7.20 12.41
CA TYR A 241 -20.34 -8.27 13.02
C TYR A 241 -21.66 -7.77 13.61
N LEU A 242 -21.60 -6.76 14.50
CA LEU A 242 -22.77 -6.26 15.22
C LEU A 242 -23.87 -5.76 14.29
N PHE A 243 -23.48 -4.93 13.31
CA PHE A 243 -24.44 -4.28 12.41
C PHE A 243 -24.66 -5.04 11.09
N LYS A 244 -24.11 -6.25 10.97
CA LYS A 244 -24.23 -7.09 9.77
C LYS A 244 -23.81 -6.33 8.50
N PHE A 245 -22.69 -5.62 8.57
CA PHE A 245 -22.11 -4.98 7.38
C PHE A 245 -21.82 -6.05 6.33
N LYS A 246 -21.86 -5.68 5.05
CA LYS A 246 -21.66 -6.64 3.96
C LYS A 246 -20.24 -7.23 3.99
N THR A 247 -19.24 -6.43 4.36
CA THR A 247 -17.90 -6.91 4.71
C THR A 247 -17.17 -5.90 5.59
N GLY A 248 -16.19 -6.39 6.35
CA GLY A 248 -15.21 -5.57 7.07
C GLY A 248 -13.80 -5.79 6.54
N VAL A 249 -12.92 -4.82 6.80
CA VAL A 249 -11.50 -4.85 6.45
C VAL A 249 -10.68 -4.29 7.61
N SER A 250 -9.55 -4.91 7.91
CA SER A 250 -8.52 -4.36 8.80
C SER A 250 -7.19 -4.18 8.08
N TYR A 251 -6.54 -3.06 8.37
CA TYR A 251 -5.14 -2.81 8.06
C TYR A 251 -4.32 -2.85 9.35
N CYS A 252 -3.15 -3.51 9.33
CA CYS A 252 -2.23 -3.60 10.48
C CYS A 252 -2.93 -4.01 11.79
N ALA A 253 -3.86 -4.97 11.70
CA ALA A 253 -4.58 -5.51 12.85
C ALA A 253 -5.17 -6.89 12.54
N GLN A 254 -4.88 -7.84 13.41
CA GLN A 254 -5.47 -9.18 13.44
C GLN A 254 -6.91 -9.18 13.97
N ALA A 255 -7.32 -8.15 14.69
CA ALA A 255 -8.63 -8.06 15.35
C ALA A 255 -8.89 -9.24 16.32
N TYR A 256 -10.14 -9.66 16.52
CA TYR A 256 -10.51 -10.55 17.62
C TYR A 256 -11.03 -11.91 17.16
N LYS A 257 -10.31 -12.97 17.55
CA LYS A 257 -10.70 -14.37 17.29
C LYS A 257 -12.13 -14.68 17.71
N VAL A 258 -12.51 -14.25 18.91
CA VAL A 258 -13.84 -14.52 19.49
C VAL A 258 -14.98 -14.03 18.60
N ILE A 259 -14.77 -12.94 17.85
CA ILE A 259 -15.76 -12.45 16.89
C ILE A 259 -15.73 -13.29 15.62
N PHE A 260 -14.55 -13.62 15.09
CA PHE A 260 -14.44 -14.44 13.88
C PHE A 260 -14.90 -15.87 14.06
N ASP A 261 -14.84 -16.44 15.26
CA ASP A 261 -15.35 -17.78 15.56
C ASP A 261 -16.87 -17.89 15.37
N VAL A 262 -17.60 -16.77 15.54
CA VAL A 262 -19.08 -16.73 15.46
C VAL A 262 -19.60 -15.92 14.27
N SER A 263 -18.80 -15.00 13.73
CA SER A 263 -19.20 -14.14 12.61
C SER A 263 -19.51 -14.97 11.36
N THR A 264 -20.41 -14.45 10.53
CA THR A 264 -20.70 -14.92 9.16
C THR A 264 -20.37 -13.84 8.13
N ILE A 265 -19.72 -12.76 8.56
CA ILE A 265 -19.41 -11.60 7.72
C ILE A 265 -18.07 -11.83 7.02
N PRO A 266 -18.00 -11.68 5.69
CA PRO A 266 -16.73 -11.69 4.98
C PRO A 266 -15.74 -10.68 5.56
N TYR A 267 -14.46 -11.03 5.55
CA TYR A 267 -13.44 -10.17 6.14
C TYR A 267 -12.08 -10.25 5.44
N GLN A 268 -11.46 -9.10 5.19
CA GLN A 268 -10.12 -9.00 4.61
C GLN A 268 -9.12 -8.43 5.62
N PHE A 269 -7.95 -9.06 5.68
CA PHE A 269 -6.81 -8.65 6.49
C PHE A 269 -5.70 -8.11 5.58
N CYS A 270 -5.28 -6.87 5.83
CA CYS A 270 -4.17 -6.19 5.17
C CYS A 270 -3.05 -5.93 6.19
N MET A 271 -2.18 -6.91 6.37
CA MET A 271 -1.13 -6.87 7.37
C MET A 271 0.16 -6.22 6.83
N ALA A 272 1.06 -5.81 7.72
CA ALA A 272 2.36 -5.24 7.36
C ALA A 272 3.46 -6.14 7.93
N LYS A 273 4.35 -6.65 7.07
CA LYS A 273 5.28 -7.74 7.42
C LYS A 273 6.25 -7.36 8.53
N ASN A 274 6.63 -6.10 8.54
CA ASN A 274 7.64 -5.52 9.40
C ASN A 274 7.02 -4.68 10.53
N ASP A 275 5.71 -4.83 10.75
CA ASP A 275 5.04 -4.22 11.88
C ASP A 275 5.72 -4.65 13.18
N ASP A 276 6.21 -3.66 13.93
CA ASP A 276 6.99 -3.82 15.15
C ASP A 276 6.18 -3.46 16.40
N GLN A 277 4.89 -3.17 16.25
CA GLN A 277 4.00 -2.98 17.39
C GLN A 277 3.79 -4.32 18.11
N PRO A 278 3.98 -4.39 19.45
CA PRO A 278 3.96 -5.65 20.20
C PRO A 278 2.71 -6.51 19.98
N GLU A 279 1.54 -5.87 19.83
CA GLU A 279 0.25 -6.56 19.73
C GLU A 279 -0.12 -6.98 18.30
N VAL A 280 0.43 -6.32 17.28
CA VAL A 280 0.02 -6.53 15.87
C VAL A 280 1.15 -6.92 14.93
N GLY A 281 2.39 -7.00 15.45
CA GLY A 281 3.60 -7.36 14.71
C GLY A 281 3.65 -8.81 14.25
N PRO A 282 4.77 -9.54 14.35
CA PRO A 282 4.87 -10.91 13.81
C PRO A 282 3.78 -11.86 14.33
N THR A 283 3.42 -11.77 15.61
CA THR A 283 2.33 -12.56 16.21
C THR A 283 0.97 -12.16 15.63
N GLY A 284 0.66 -10.87 15.55
CA GLY A 284 -0.58 -10.38 14.93
C GLY A 284 -0.68 -10.78 13.45
N ASN A 285 0.42 -10.74 12.71
CA ASN A 285 0.47 -11.22 11.33
C ASN A 285 0.09 -12.70 11.20
N ALA A 286 0.60 -13.54 12.10
CA ALA A 286 0.28 -14.97 12.13
C ALA A 286 -1.16 -15.24 12.59
N ASP A 287 -1.65 -14.48 13.56
CA ASP A 287 -3.03 -14.56 14.05
C ASP A 287 -4.02 -14.16 12.94
N ALA A 288 -3.77 -13.08 12.22
CA ALA A 288 -4.61 -12.62 11.11
C ALA A 288 -4.73 -13.69 10.01
N LEU A 289 -3.63 -14.36 9.68
CA LEU A 289 -3.63 -15.50 8.75
C LEU A 289 -4.49 -16.65 9.29
N THR A 290 -4.31 -16.99 10.56
CA THR A 290 -5.07 -18.06 11.23
C THR A 290 -6.58 -17.74 11.25
N TYR A 291 -6.96 -16.50 11.54
CA TYR A 291 -8.37 -16.09 11.57
C TYR A 291 -8.98 -16.07 10.17
N SER A 292 -8.23 -15.65 9.15
CA SER A 292 -8.67 -15.72 7.75
C SER A 292 -8.92 -17.16 7.30
N GLN A 293 -8.03 -18.09 7.67
CA GLN A 293 -8.21 -19.53 7.42
C GLN A 293 -9.40 -20.09 8.19
N GLY A 294 -9.62 -19.66 9.44
CA GLY A 294 -10.78 -20.06 10.25
C GLY A 294 -12.12 -19.62 9.68
N LEU A 295 -12.20 -18.42 9.10
CA LEU A 295 -13.39 -17.98 8.36
C LEU A 295 -13.59 -18.83 7.09
N SER A 296 -12.50 -19.04 6.34
CA SER A 296 -12.54 -19.77 5.07
C SER A 296 -12.93 -21.24 5.25
N SER A 297 -12.48 -21.90 6.31
CA SER A 297 -12.86 -23.29 6.63
C SER A 297 -14.34 -23.44 7.00
N ARG A 298 -14.98 -22.36 7.46
CA ARG A 298 -16.42 -22.27 7.71
C ARG A 298 -17.22 -21.83 6.47
N GLY A 299 -16.58 -21.72 5.31
CA GLY A 299 -17.21 -21.27 4.07
C GLY A 299 -17.50 -19.76 4.01
N ILE A 300 -16.94 -18.97 4.93
CA ILE A 300 -17.07 -17.51 4.94
C ILE A 300 -15.91 -16.92 4.18
N CYS A 301 -16.21 -16.08 3.19
CA CYS A 301 -15.18 -15.44 2.38
C CYS A 301 -14.18 -14.64 3.22
N SER A 302 -12.90 -14.94 3.09
CA SER A 302 -11.84 -14.16 3.69
C SER A 302 -10.61 -14.08 2.78
N LYS A 303 -9.88 -12.97 2.89
CA LYS A 303 -8.59 -12.75 2.22
C LYS A 303 -7.57 -12.25 3.21
N TYR A 304 -6.34 -12.74 3.08
CA TYR A 304 -5.19 -12.31 3.84
C TYR A 304 -4.14 -11.79 2.87
N PHE A 305 -3.69 -10.57 3.10
CA PHE A 305 -2.59 -9.95 2.39
C PHE A 305 -1.56 -9.47 3.40
N ILE A 306 -0.29 -9.61 3.03
CA ILE A 306 0.84 -9.11 3.81
C ILE A 306 1.65 -8.18 2.91
N ASN A 307 1.68 -6.90 3.26
CA ASN A 307 2.52 -5.92 2.58
C ASN A 307 3.96 -6.08 3.08
N ASP A 308 4.90 -6.22 2.14
CA ASP A 308 6.33 -6.33 2.43
C ASP A 308 7.02 -4.97 2.22
N ARG A 309 8.24 -4.86 2.71
CA ARG A 309 9.09 -3.69 2.51
C ARG A 309 9.24 -3.40 1.03
N SER A 310 9.47 -2.14 0.70
CA SER A 310 9.79 -1.73 -0.65
C SER A 310 10.98 -0.76 -0.69
N PRO A 311 11.71 -0.70 -1.83
CA PRO A 311 12.86 0.19 -1.96
C PRO A 311 12.46 1.66 -2.01
N VAL A 312 13.15 2.51 -1.25
CA VAL A 312 12.95 3.97 -1.29
C VAL A 312 13.51 4.52 -2.61
N TYR A 313 12.70 5.27 -3.34
CA TYR A 313 13.12 5.99 -4.54
C TYR A 313 13.28 7.50 -4.26
N PRO A 314 14.14 8.20 -5.03
CA PRO A 314 14.30 9.65 -4.92
C PRO A 314 12.98 10.45 -5.00
N GLU A 315 11.98 9.92 -5.69
CA GLU A 315 10.67 10.53 -5.90
C GLU A 315 9.68 10.28 -4.74
N ARG A 316 9.97 9.34 -3.83
CA ARG A 316 8.99 8.83 -2.86
C ARG A 316 8.37 9.93 -1.99
N PHE A 317 9.17 10.89 -1.55
CA PHE A 317 8.71 11.96 -0.66
C PHE A 317 8.12 13.16 -1.40
N ALA A 318 8.27 13.23 -2.72
CA ALA A 318 7.59 14.22 -3.57
C ALA A 318 6.18 13.78 -3.99
N ARG A 319 5.66 12.72 -3.37
CA ARG A 319 4.25 12.31 -3.48
C ARG A 319 3.32 13.36 -2.88
N GLU A 320 3.77 14.04 -1.82
CA GLU A 320 3.12 15.24 -1.30
C GLU A 320 3.54 16.44 -2.14
N SER A 321 2.55 17.19 -2.64
CA SER A 321 2.80 18.24 -3.65
C SER A 321 3.60 19.43 -3.12
N ASP A 322 3.65 19.62 -1.80
CA ASP A 322 4.41 20.68 -1.15
C ASP A 322 5.89 20.29 -0.89
N ILE A 323 6.29 19.06 -1.23
CA ILE A 323 7.69 18.60 -1.22
C ILE A 323 8.18 18.46 -2.67
N SER A 324 9.10 19.32 -3.08
CA SER A 324 9.66 19.26 -4.44
C SER A 324 10.44 17.96 -4.69
N VAL A 325 10.52 17.52 -5.94
CA VAL A 325 11.36 16.37 -6.35
C VAL A 325 12.83 16.58 -5.95
N ALA A 326 13.32 17.82 -6.01
CA ALA A 326 14.68 18.15 -5.58
C ALA A 326 14.87 17.93 -4.07
N THR A 327 13.91 18.37 -3.25
CA THR A 327 13.89 18.16 -1.79
C THR A 327 13.79 16.67 -1.45
N SER A 328 12.89 15.94 -2.10
CA SER A 328 12.76 14.49 -1.92
C SER A 328 14.04 13.74 -2.28
N THR A 329 14.67 14.11 -3.40
CA THR A 329 15.95 13.54 -3.85
C THR A 329 17.08 13.86 -2.87
N ALA A 330 17.11 15.06 -2.31
CA ALA A 330 18.10 15.46 -1.32
C ALA A 330 17.94 14.65 -0.01
N PHE A 331 16.72 14.48 0.49
CA PHE A 331 16.47 13.65 1.67
C PHE A 331 16.77 12.16 1.43
N PHE A 332 16.42 11.63 0.25
CA PHE A 332 16.84 10.27 -0.14
C PHE A 332 18.37 10.09 -0.07
N LYS A 333 19.14 11.08 -0.52
CA LYS A 333 20.61 11.05 -0.41
C LYS A 333 21.08 11.12 1.04
N GLU A 334 20.41 11.89 1.91
CA GLU A 334 20.71 11.90 3.35
C GLU A 334 20.50 10.52 3.97
N LEU A 335 19.38 9.84 3.66
CA LEU A 335 19.14 8.47 4.11
C LEU A 335 20.23 7.51 3.61
N LYS A 336 20.62 7.62 2.34
CA LYS A 336 21.65 6.76 1.73
C LYS A 336 23.03 6.99 2.33
N ASN A 337 23.47 8.24 2.43
CA ASN A 337 24.79 8.63 2.92
C ASN A 337 24.97 8.30 4.40
N ASN A 338 23.88 8.35 5.17
CA ASN A 338 23.88 8.00 6.59
C ASN A 338 23.49 6.52 6.84
N ASN A 339 23.63 5.65 5.83
CA ASN A 339 23.50 4.20 5.96
C ASN A 339 22.12 3.69 6.42
N TRP A 340 21.05 4.47 6.25
CA TRP A 340 19.68 4.01 6.53
C TRP A 340 19.13 3.08 5.47
N LEU A 341 19.70 3.09 4.27
CA LEU A 341 19.26 2.27 3.14
C LEU A 341 20.22 1.08 2.90
N THR A 342 19.67 -0.06 2.51
CA THR A 342 20.46 -1.19 1.97
C THR A 342 21.04 -0.85 0.59
N SER A 343 21.88 -1.73 0.04
CA SER A 343 22.40 -1.56 -1.34
C SER A 343 21.30 -1.54 -2.40
N LYS A 344 20.15 -2.17 -2.13
CA LYS A 344 18.94 -2.15 -2.97
C LYS A 344 17.93 -1.07 -2.51
N ASN A 345 18.35 -0.07 -1.73
CA ASN A 345 17.54 1.05 -1.24
C ASN A 345 16.38 0.72 -0.27
N PHE A 346 16.30 -0.47 0.30
CA PHE A 346 15.31 -0.75 1.36
C PHE A 346 15.70 -0.04 2.66
N ILE A 347 14.76 0.68 3.28
CA ILE A 347 14.95 1.38 4.55
C ILE A 347 15.09 0.39 5.71
N LYS A 348 16.12 0.54 6.56
CA LYS A 348 16.49 -0.46 7.57
C LYS A 348 15.73 -0.38 8.90
N ALA A 349 15.04 0.72 9.16
CA ALA A 349 14.34 0.98 10.41
C ALA A 349 13.06 1.78 10.18
N ASN A 350 12.19 1.77 11.20
CA ASN A 350 10.97 2.56 11.25
C ASN A 350 11.25 4.07 11.37
N SER A 351 10.20 4.87 11.22
CA SER A 351 10.30 6.32 11.22
C SER A 351 10.68 6.90 12.58
N ASP A 352 10.29 6.29 13.70
CA ASP A 352 10.69 6.72 15.04
C ASP A 352 12.20 6.68 15.22
N SER A 353 12.83 5.59 14.77
CA SER A 353 14.29 5.42 14.83
C SER A 353 15.01 6.42 13.93
N VAL A 354 14.52 6.61 12.71
CA VAL A 354 15.12 7.52 11.73
C VAL A 354 14.96 8.98 12.17
N SER A 355 13.73 9.39 12.46
CA SER A 355 13.37 10.78 12.79
C SER A 355 14.09 11.30 14.03
N LYS A 356 14.20 10.47 15.08
CA LYS A 356 14.96 10.79 16.29
C LYS A 356 16.41 11.16 15.99
N ILE A 357 17.07 10.38 15.12
CA ILE A 357 18.45 10.65 14.72
C ILE A 357 18.53 11.85 13.80
N CYS A 358 17.60 12.02 12.87
CA CYS A 358 17.56 13.18 11.98
C CYS A 358 17.44 14.49 12.77
N LEU A 359 16.54 14.56 13.77
CA LEU A 359 16.33 15.74 14.61
C LEU A 359 17.55 16.05 15.50
N ALA A 360 18.23 15.01 16.00
CA ALA A 360 19.41 15.18 16.84
C ALA A 360 20.66 15.64 16.06
N ASN A 361 20.70 15.47 14.73
CA ASN A 361 21.90 15.66 13.92
C ASN A 361 21.65 16.58 12.70
N SER A 362 21.26 17.83 12.94
CA SER A 362 20.88 18.77 11.87
C SER A 362 21.91 18.96 10.76
N ALA A 363 23.21 18.89 11.08
CA ALA A 363 24.27 18.99 10.09
C ALA A 363 24.33 17.78 9.12
N ALA A 364 23.95 16.59 9.57
CA ALA A 364 23.92 15.38 8.75
C ALA A 364 22.59 15.21 7.99
N TYR A 365 21.53 15.88 8.44
CA TYR A 365 20.19 15.85 7.85
C TYR A 365 19.59 17.25 7.63
N PRO A 366 20.29 18.15 6.91
CA PRO A 366 19.83 19.52 6.71
C PRO A 366 18.48 19.59 5.99
N THR A 367 18.23 18.69 5.02
CA THR A 367 16.97 18.61 4.27
C THR A 367 15.83 18.22 5.20
N TYR A 368 15.94 17.13 5.95
CA TYR A 368 14.90 16.72 6.90
C TYR A 368 14.56 17.82 7.93
N ASN A 369 15.59 18.50 8.46
CA ASN A 369 15.38 19.56 9.46
C ASN A 369 14.83 20.85 8.85
N SER A 370 14.97 21.06 7.53
CA SER A 370 14.37 22.21 6.83
C SER A 370 12.86 22.05 6.57
N LEU A 371 12.35 20.82 6.58
CA LEU A 371 10.93 20.52 6.39
C LEU A 371 10.07 21.14 7.51
N ASN A 372 8.85 21.56 7.20
CA ASN A 372 7.89 21.97 8.24
C ASN A 372 7.34 20.73 8.99
N VAL A 373 6.53 20.96 10.03
CA VAL A 373 5.98 19.89 10.87
C VAL A 373 5.12 18.90 10.07
N LEU A 374 4.28 19.40 9.15
CA LEU A 374 3.39 18.56 8.33
C LEU A 374 4.19 17.74 7.30
N GLN A 375 5.19 18.36 6.68
CA GLN A 375 6.10 17.66 5.75
C GLN A 375 6.91 16.56 6.45
N ARG A 376 7.43 16.82 7.65
CA ARG A 376 8.10 15.78 8.44
C ARG A 376 7.15 14.64 8.82
N TYR A 377 5.93 14.98 9.22
CA TYR A 377 4.91 13.98 9.51
C TYR A 377 4.66 13.09 8.29
N PHE A 378 4.41 13.69 7.11
CA PHE A 378 4.25 12.95 5.86
C PHE A 378 5.46 12.06 5.55
N VAL A 379 6.68 12.62 5.61
CA VAL A 379 7.93 11.87 5.35
C VAL A 379 8.09 10.68 6.28
N ASN A 380 7.80 10.83 7.56
CA ASN A 380 7.86 9.73 8.53
C ASN A 380 6.84 8.64 8.21
N MET A 381 5.60 9.01 7.85
CA MET A 381 4.60 8.04 7.40
C MET A 381 5.08 7.29 6.15
N GLN A 382 5.70 7.98 5.19
CA GLN A 382 6.25 7.33 4.01
C GLN A 382 7.40 6.37 4.36
N ILE A 383 8.25 6.70 5.35
CA ILE A 383 9.26 5.77 5.86
C ILE A 383 8.60 4.50 6.37
N ASP A 384 7.54 4.59 7.18
CA ASP A 384 6.87 3.41 7.73
C ASP A 384 6.13 2.60 6.65
N VAL A 385 5.54 3.24 5.64
CA VAL A 385 4.97 2.52 4.48
C VAL A 385 6.06 1.72 3.76
N MET A 386 7.22 2.32 3.48
CA MET A 386 8.32 1.63 2.78
C MET A 386 9.01 0.57 3.65
N PHE A 387 9.04 0.80 4.96
CA PHE A 387 9.49 -0.19 5.94
C PHE A 387 8.48 -1.31 6.14
N ALA A 388 7.24 -1.18 5.63
CA ALA A 388 6.12 -2.05 5.95
C ALA A 388 5.91 -2.21 7.47
N GLY A 389 6.01 -1.09 8.19
CA GLY A 389 5.74 -0.97 9.62
C GLY A 389 4.26 -0.73 9.93
N HIS A 390 3.97 -0.31 11.16
CA HIS A 390 2.62 -0.07 11.66
C HIS A 390 1.96 1.19 11.07
N GLN A 391 1.66 1.17 9.77
CA GLN A 391 1.18 2.33 9.04
C GLN A 391 0.17 1.95 7.95
N PHE A 392 -0.93 2.71 7.81
CA PHE A 392 -1.85 2.52 6.69
C PHE A 392 -1.15 2.83 5.36
N TYR A 393 -1.42 2.02 4.33
CA TYR A 393 -0.77 2.10 3.02
C TYR A 393 -1.79 1.93 1.89
N SER A 394 -1.60 2.68 0.79
CA SER A 394 -2.51 2.66 -0.37
C SER A 394 -2.22 1.56 -1.39
N ASP A 395 -1.17 0.75 -1.16
CA ASP A 395 -0.70 -0.30 -2.07
C ASP A 395 -1.72 -1.43 -2.33
N LEU A 396 -2.78 -1.52 -1.54
CA LEU A 396 -3.87 -2.51 -1.68
C LEU A 396 -5.25 -1.86 -1.84
N ASN A 397 -5.34 -0.58 -2.25
CA ASN A 397 -6.62 0.11 -2.34
C ASN A 397 -7.58 -0.57 -3.33
N LYS A 398 -7.14 -0.86 -4.55
CA LYS A 398 -8.02 -1.47 -5.56
C LYS A 398 -8.36 -2.92 -5.18
N THR A 399 -7.43 -3.61 -4.55
CA THR A 399 -7.61 -4.97 -4.01
C THR A 399 -8.71 -4.98 -2.95
N THR A 400 -8.64 -4.05 -1.99
CA THR A 400 -9.69 -3.84 -0.98
C THR A 400 -11.04 -3.52 -1.64
N ILE A 401 -11.08 -2.60 -2.61
CA ILE A 401 -12.32 -2.25 -3.31
C ILE A 401 -12.89 -3.44 -4.09
N LYS A 402 -12.05 -4.26 -4.71
CA LYS A 402 -12.47 -5.50 -5.37
C LYS A 402 -13.15 -6.43 -4.37
N PHE A 403 -12.57 -6.58 -3.18
CA PHE A 403 -13.19 -7.35 -2.10
C PHE A 403 -14.53 -6.77 -1.63
N LEU A 404 -14.69 -5.44 -1.55
CA LEU A 404 -16.00 -4.82 -1.24
C LEU A 404 -17.06 -5.10 -2.31
N ASN A 405 -16.65 -5.18 -3.58
CA ASN A 405 -17.52 -5.41 -4.72
C ASN A 405 -18.02 -6.86 -4.78
N SER A 406 -17.09 -7.82 -4.80
CA SER A 406 -17.36 -9.22 -5.13
C SER A 406 -16.98 -10.22 -4.03
N GLY A 407 -16.38 -9.76 -2.92
CA GLY A 407 -15.83 -10.63 -1.90
C GLY A 407 -14.73 -11.52 -2.46
N CYS A 408 -14.96 -12.83 -2.45
CA CYS A 408 -14.01 -13.83 -2.93
C CYS A 408 -14.31 -14.30 -4.36
N GLN A 409 -15.31 -13.69 -5.02
CA GLN A 409 -15.71 -13.98 -6.40
C GLN A 409 -14.83 -13.23 -7.41
#